data_AF-A0AAD0YT93-F1
#
_entry.id   AF-A0AAD0YT93-F1
#
_cell.length_a   1.000
_cell.length_b   1.000
_cell.length_c   1.000
_cell.angle_alpha   90.00
_cell.angle_beta   90.00
_cell.angle_gamma   90.00
#
_symmetry.space_group_name_H-M   'P 1'
#
loop_
_entity.id
_entity.type
_entity.pdbx_description
1 polymer ?
#
loop_
_entity_poly.entity_id
_entity_poly.type
_entity_poly.pdbx_seq_one_letter_code
_entity_poly.pdbx_strand_id
1 'polypeptide(L)'
;MKKMIFVSAIALSLFSCRENKPENAVEDNAVDNAESSVSASFKSYRGNDTTVDNIYFELIKNDKKLTDLNTKIVKTFEETGKALAQYKSVLNTSASFYQDAAQQTKQIQDTLIRQQIEQEILASSEQYDLKVKNITDRINQITKNNETLTNLYTAFKIRKTLPEIEKYQNAHPLKTDSLDSFISRQNKLLEELKNVK
;
A
#
# COMPACT_ATOMS: atom_id res chain seq x y z
N MET A 1 -56.28 65.24 -29.45
CA MET A 1 -57.21 64.83 -28.37
C MET A 1 -57.02 63.36 -28.08
N LYS A 2 -56.98 63.02 -26.79
CA LYS A 2 -56.68 61.71 -26.19
C LYS A 2 -57.59 60.58 -26.69
N LYS A 3 -57.06 59.36 -26.75
CA LYS A 3 -57.44 58.25 -25.85
C LYS A 3 -56.47 57.07 -26.00
N MET A 4 -55.83 56.72 -24.88
CA MET A 4 -55.07 55.50 -24.67
C MET A 4 -56.03 54.32 -24.50
N ILE A 5 -55.66 53.14 -25.02
CA ILE A 5 -55.98 51.87 -24.35
C ILE A 5 -54.72 50.99 -24.37
N PHE A 6 -54.36 50.61 -23.15
CA PHE A 6 -53.36 49.64 -22.71
C PHE A 6 -53.77 48.22 -23.11
N VAL A 7 -52.87 47.41 -23.65
CA VAL A 7 -52.88 45.95 -23.41
C VAL A 7 -51.43 45.50 -23.16
N SER A 8 -51.28 44.93 -21.98
CA SER A 8 -50.08 44.43 -21.33
C SER A 8 -50.01 42.91 -21.47
N ALA A 9 -48.79 42.39 -21.35
CA ALA A 9 -48.40 40.99 -21.15
C ALA A 9 -48.67 40.07 -22.36
N ILE A 10 -47.77 39.18 -22.76
CA ILE A 10 -47.11 38.17 -21.93
C ILE A 10 -45.74 37.87 -22.56
N ALA A 11 -44.67 38.22 -21.86
CA ALA A 11 -43.35 37.61 -22.06
C ALA A 11 -43.41 36.26 -21.34
N LEU A 12 -43.52 35.17 -22.11
CA LEU A 12 -43.39 33.82 -21.57
C LEU A 12 -41.92 33.60 -21.19
N SER A 13 -41.72 33.70 -19.89
CA SER A 13 -40.59 33.23 -19.10
C SER A 13 -40.11 31.85 -19.54
N LEU A 14 -38.99 31.81 -20.25
CA LEU A 14 -38.10 30.64 -20.31
C LEU A 14 -37.21 30.65 -19.06
N PHE A 15 -37.81 30.46 -17.88
CA PHE A 15 -37.07 29.93 -16.74
C PHE A 15 -37.08 28.41 -16.89
N SER A 16 -36.21 27.93 -17.76
CA SER A 16 -35.74 26.55 -17.70
C SER A 16 -35.19 26.33 -16.28
N CYS A 17 -35.71 25.32 -15.59
CA CYS A 17 -35.13 24.78 -14.37
C CYS A 17 -33.68 24.37 -14.68
N ARG A 18 -32.73 25.29 -14.50
CA ARG A 18 -31.37 24.91 -14.16
C ARG A 18 -31.44 24.38 -12.75
N GLU A 19 -31.48 23.06 -12.66
CA GLU A 19 -31.03 22.35 -11.48
C GLU A 19 -29.61 22.85 -11.21
N ASN A 20 -29.48 23.75 -10.24
CA ASN A 20 -28.20 24.09 -9.64
C ASN A 20 -27.75 22.81 -8.96
N LYS A 21 -27.08 21.92 -9.71
CA LYS A 21 -26.09 21.05 -9.08
C LYS A 21 -25.23 21.99 -8.24
N PRO A 22 -25.08 21.74 -6.94
CA PRO A 22 -24.05 22.45 -6.21
C PRO A 22 -22.77 22.14 -6.98
N GLU A 23 -22.21 23.17 -7.59
CA GLU A 23 -20.81 23.22 -7.98
C GLU A 23 -20.05 23.22 -6.65
N ASN A 24 -20.11 22.08 -5.95
CA ASN A 24 -19.03 21.69 -5.08
C ASN A 24 -17.89 21.58 -6.08
N ALA A 25 -17.07 22.63 -6.15
CA ALA A 25 -15.71 22.46 -6.58
C ALA A 25 -15.22 21.25 -5.80
N VAL A 26 -15.15 20.09 -6.45
CA VAL A 26 -14.53 18.91 -5.88
C VAL A 26 -13.12 19.39 -5.66
N GLU A 27 -12.86 19.75 -4.41
CA GLU A 27 -11.58 20.28 -3.99
C GLU A 27 -10.58 19.20 -4.37
N ASP A 28 -9.64 19.50 -5.26
CA ASP A 28 -8.65 18.52 -5.74
C ASP A 28 -8.00 17.86 -4.50
N ASN A 29 -8.37 16.62 -4.22
CA ASN A 29 -7.99 15.87 -3.04
C ASN A 29 -7.28 14.60 -3.49
N ALA A 30 -6.12 14.32 -2.89
CA ALA A 30 -5.32 13.16 -3.22
C ALA A 30 -6.07 11.83 -3.02
N VAL A 31 -7.03 11.77 -2.08
CA VAL A 31 -7.88 10.58 -1.86
C VAL A 31 -8.87 10.37 -3.00
N ASP A 32 -9.57 11.42 -3.43
CA ASP A 32 -10.53 11.35 -4.55
C ASP A 32 -9.82 10.98 -5.87
N ASN A 33 -8.63 11.55 -6.10
CA ASN A 33 -7.79 11.22 -7.25
C ASN A 33 -7.28 9.77 -7.22
N ALA A 34 -6.87 9.30 -6.04
CA ALA A 34 -6.42 7.92 -5.84
C ALA A 34 -7.59 6.93 -6.04
N GLU A 35 -8.79 7.26 -5.59
CA GLU A 35 -10.00 6.45 -5.82
C GLU A 35 -10.35 6.39 -7.31
N SER A 36 -10.31 7.55 -7.98
CA SER A 36 -10.60 7.65 -9.42
C SER A 36 -9.59 6.87 -10.27
N SER A 37 -8.30 6.86 -9.90
CA SER A 37 -7.26 6.15 -10.66
C SER A 37 -7.33 4.62 -10.50
N VAL A 38 -7.74 4.13 -9.32
CA VAL A 38 -7.97 2.69 -9.05
C VAL A 38 -9.15 2.15 -9.86
N SER A 39 -10.17 2.98 -10.11
CA SER A 39 -11.40 2.56 -10.80
C SER A 39 -11.20 2.16 -12.28
N ALA A 40 -10.10 2.57 -12.91
CA ALA A 40 -9.92 2.51 -14.37
C ALA A 40 -9.13 1.29 -14.90
N SER A 41 -8.46 0.46 -14.09
CA SER A 41 -7.63 -0.64 -14.66
C SER A 41 -7.63 -2.00 -13.96
N PHE A 42 -8.12 -2.19 -12.73
CA PHE A 42 -8.03 -3.51 -12.08
C PHE A 42 -9.22 -3.85 -11.18
N LYS A 43 -10.40 -4.09 -11.79
CA LYS A 43 -11.49 -4.84 -11.13
C LYS A 43 -11.10 -6.31 -11.01
N SER A 44 -10.33 -6.66 -9.99
CA SER A 44 -10.14 -8.06 -9.60
C SER A 44 -10.56 -8.28 -8.15
N TYR A 45 -11.06 -9.49 -7.89
CA TYR A 45 -11.84 -10.01 -6.75
C TYR A 45 -11.32 -9.77 -5.29
N ARG A 46 -10.40 -8.83 -5.05
CA ARG A 46 -9.93 -8.42 -3.71
C ARG A 46 -9.85 -6.90 -3.61
N GLY A 47 -10.99 -6.24 -3.40
CA GLY A 47 -11.12 -4.86 -2.91
C GLY A 47 -10.48 -3.76 -3.79
N ASN A 48 -11.31 -2.94 -4.43
CA ASN A 48 -10.91 -1.68 -5.07
C ASN A 48 -10.64 -0.59 -4.01
N ASP A 49 -9.91 -0.90 -2.94
CA ASP A 49 -9.78 0.01 -1.81
C ASP A 49 -8.63 1.00 -2.06
N THR A 50 -8.93 2.29 -1.99
CA THR A 50 -7.90 3.35 -1.97
C THR A 50 -6.96 3.12 -0.80
N THR A 51 -5.69 2.82 -1.09
CA THR A 51 -4.68 2.54 -0.04
C THR A 51 -3.85 3.77 0.31
N VAL A 52 -3.16 3.71 1.45
CA VAL A 52 -2.13 4.68 1.86
C VAL A 52 -1.09 4.89 0.75
N ASP A 53 -0.70 3.83 0.05
CA ASP A 53 0.32 3.93 -1.00
C ASP A 53 -0.21 4.69 -2.22
N ASN A 54 -1.48 4.48 -2.58
CA ASN A 54 -2.12 5.19 -3.68
C ASN A 54 -2.18 6.70 -3.38
N ILE A 55 -2.68 7.08 -2.20
CA ILE A 55 -2.75 8.47 -1.74
C ILE A 55 -1.34 9.10 -1.69
N TYR A 56 -0.36 8.35 -1.17
CA TYR A 56 1.01 8.83 -1.09
C TYR A 56 1.62 9.09 -2.49
N PHE A 57 1.40 8.21 -3.47
CA PHE A 57 1.88 8.44 -4.83
C PHE A 57 1.22 9.65 -5.49
N GLU A 58 -0.08 9.86 -5.26
CA GLU A 58 -0.79 11.06 -5.70
C GLU A 58 -0.22 12.33 -5.04
N LEU A 59 0.15 12.27 -3.76
CA LEU A 59 0.76 13.40 -3.05
C LEU A 59 2.13 13.78 -3.59
N ILE A 60 2.98 12.80 -3.89
CA ILE A 60 4.36 13.09 -4.29
C ILE A 60 4.50 13.45 -5.77
N LYS A 61 3.51 13.13 -6.62
CA LYS A 61 3.60 13.29 -8.09
C LYS A 61 4.04 14.68 -8.54
N ASN A 62 3.60 15.71 -7.81
CA ASN A 62 3.89 17.12 -8.09
C ASN A 62 4.92 17.73 -7.12
N ASP A 63 5.41 16.96 -6.14
CA ASP A 63 6.47 17.39 -5.22
C ASP A 63 7.80 16.73 -5.62
N LYS A 64 8.66 17.52 -6.28
CA LYS A 64 9.96 17.03 -6.73
C LYS A 64 10.82 16.49 -5.57
N LYS A 65 10.82 17.14 -4.40
CA LYS A 65 11.66 16.73 -3.28
C LYS A 65 11.21 15.38 -2.73
N LEU A 66 9.89 15.17 -2.63
CA LEU A 66 9.33 13.91 -2.18
C LEU A 66 9.50 12.80 -3.22
N THR A 67 9.36 13.11 -4.50
CA THR A 67 9.64 12.18 -5.59
C THR A 67 11.11 11.73 -5.61
N ASP A 68 12.05 12.67 -5.45
CA ASP A 68 13.48 12.36 -5.37
C ASP A 68 13.79 11.47 -4.15
N LEU A 69 13.17 11.76 -3.00
CA LEU A 69 13.33 10.95 -1.78
C LEU A 69 12.78 9.53 -1.97
N ASN A 70 11.55 9.38 -2.49
CA ASN A 70 10.95 8.09 -2.81
C ASN A 70 11.87 7.29 -3.75
N THR A 71 12.35 7.92 -4.82
CA THR A 71 13.23 7.29 -5.81
C THR A 71 14.52 6.79 -5.16
N LYS A 72 15.13 7.61 -4.30
CA LYS A 72 16.34 7.22 -3.56
C LYS A 72 16.10 6.01 -2.65
N ILE A 73 14.98 5.98 -1.94
CA ILE A 73 14.63 4.88 -1.02
C ILE A 73 14.37 3.59 -1.81
N VAL A 74 13.54 3.65 -2.86
CA VAL A 74 13.23 2.48 -3.72
C VAL A 74 14.51 1.93 -4.36
N LYS A 75 15.35 2.80 -4.91
CA LYS A 75 16.64 2.40 -5.49
C LYS A 75 17.56 1.75 -4.45
N THR A 76 17.59 2.27 -3.23
CA THR A 76 18.38 1.70 -2.12
C THR A 76 17.92 0.26 -1.81
N PHE A 77 16.61 0.01 -1.80
CA PHE A 77 16.07 -1.34 -1.60
C PHE A 77 16.48 -2.31 -2.71
N GLU A 78 16.39 -1.87 -3.97
CA GLU A 78 16.77 -2.68 -5.12
C GLU A 78 18.27 -3.01 -5.11
N GLU A 79 19.12 -2.01 -4.90
CA GLU A 79 20.57 -2.17 -4.85
C GLU A 79 20.99 -3.07 -3.67
N THR A 80 20.34 -2.94 -2.52
CA THR A 80 20.55 -3.81 -1.36
C THR A 80 20.25 -5.26 -1.69
N GLY A 81 19.10 -5.52 -2.33
CA GLY A 81 18.72 -6.88 -2.76
C GLY A 81 19.75 -7.50 -3.70
N LYS A 82 20.18 -6.74 -4.73
CA LYS A 82 21.21 -7.17 -5.69
C LYS A 82 22.55 -7.46 -5.02
N ALA A 83 23.00 -6.56 -4.15
CA ALA A 83 24.26 -6.70 -3.44
C ALA A 83 24.27 -7.96 -2.55
N LEU A 84 23.22 -8.15 -1.73
CA LEU A 84 23.15 -9.29 -0.81
C LEU A 84 22.99 -10.63 -1.54
N ALA A 85 22.33 -10.67 -2.70
CA ALA A 85 22.15 -11.91 -3.46
C ALA A 85 23.48 -12.57 -3.86
N GLN A 86 24.47 -11.76 -4.25
CA GLN A 86 25.79 -12.27 -4.64
C GLN A 86 26.50 -12.98 -3.48
N TYR A 87 26.53 -12.36 -2.30
CA TYR A 87 27.15 -12.96 -1.11
C TYR A 87 26.39 -14.20 -0.64
N LYS A 88 25.05 -14.13 -0.60
CA LYS A 88 24.21 -15.27 -0.18
C LYS A 88 24.42 -16.46 -1.10
N SER A 89 24.55 -16.24 -2.41
CA SER A 89 24.86 -17.32 -3.36
C SER A 89 26.15 -18.05 -3.00
N VAL A 90 27.25 -17.31 -2.82
CA VAL A 90 28.56 -17.91 -2.48
C VAL A 90 28.54 -18.61 -1.13
N LEU A 91 27.92 -18.00 -0.11
CA LEU A 91 27.83 -18.59 1.24
C LEU A 91 26.99 -19.87 1.21
N ASN A 92 25.85 -19.87 0.52
CA ASN A 92 24.98 -21.04 0.41
C ASN A 92 25.66 -22.17 -0.37
N THR A 93 26.35 -21.87 -1.48
CA THR A 93 27.10 -22.87 -2.24
C THR A 93 28.25 -23.44 -1.39
N SER A 94 28.97 -22.60 -0.65
CA SER A 94 30.06 -23.07 0.22
C SER A 94 29.53 -23.98 1.32
N ALA A 95 28.41 -23.63 1.95
CA ALA A 95 27.73 -24.48 2.92
C ALA A 95 27.26 -25.82 2.30
N SER A 96 26.81 -25.81 1.04
CA SER A 96 26.36 -27.02 0.36
C SER A 96 27.47 -28.04 0.13
N PHE A 97 28.72 -27.59 -0.06
CA PHE A 97 29.87 -28.50 -0.18
C PHE A 97 30.11 -29.28 1.11
N TYR A 98 30.03 -28.62 2.27
CA TYR A 98 30.17 -29.29 3.56
C TYR A 98 29.00 -30.23 3.85
N GLN A 99 27.78 -29.85 3.47
CA GLN A 99 26.60 -30.72 3.58
C GLN A 99 26.77 -31.98 2.73
N ASP A 100 27.20 -31.84 1.48
CA ASP A 100 27.45 -32.97 0.58
C ASP A 100 28.55 -33.89 1.12
N ALA A 101 29.69 -33.33 1.52
CA ALA A 101 30.79 -34.09 2.13
C ALA A 101 30.32 -34.87 3.37
N ALA A 102 29.49 -34.26 4.23
CA ALA A 102 28.92 -34.93 5.39
C ALA A 102 27.96 -36.06 5.00
N GLN A 103 27.20 -35.94 3.90
CA GLN A 103 26.36 -37.05 3.41
C GLN A 103 27.21 -38.20 2.85
N GLN A 104 28.24 -37.91 2.07
CA GLN A 104 29.13 -38.93 1.52
C GLN A 104 29.87 -39.68 2.63
N THR A 105 30.29 -38.96 3.68
CA THR A 105 30.99 -39.54 4.84
C THR A 105 30.16 -40.63 5.54
N LYS A 106 28.82 -40.53 5.54
CA LYS A 106 27.93 -41.57 6.10
C LYS A 106 28.01 -42.91 5.38
N GLN A 107 28.48 -42.94 4.13
CA GLN A 107 28.62 -44.16 3.33
C GLN A 107 29.88 -44.95 3.70
N ILE A 108 30.82 -44.34 4.44
CA ILE A 108 32.04 -44.98 4.91
C ILE A 108 31.69 -46.04 5.96
N GLN A 109 32.05 -47.29 5.67
CA GLN A 109 31.78 -48.44 6.54
C GLN A 109 32.77 -48.52 7.71
N ASP A 110 34.03 -48.16 7.47
CA ASP A 110 35.05 -48.09 8.52
C ASP A 110 34.73 -46.93 9.47
N THR A 111 34.34 -47.29 10.69
CA THR A 111 33.89 -46.32 11.69
C THR A 111 34.97 -45.36 12.15
N LEU A 112 36.24 -45.77 12.17
CA LEU A 112 37.35 -44.91 12.58
C LEU A 112 37.65 -43.90 11.49
N ILE A 113 37.71 -44.36 10.23
CA ILE A 113 37.89 -43.46 9.08
C ILE A 113 36.72 -42.48 8.99
N ARG A 114 35.48 -42.95 9.17
CA ARG A 114 34.30 -42.09 9.15
C ARG A 114 34.39 -40.98 10.19
N GLN A 115 34.69 -41.32 11.45
CA GLN A 115 34.83 -40.34 12.53
C GLN A 115 35.94 -39.33 12.25
N GLN A 116 37.07 -39.78 11.69
CA GLN A 116 38.17 -38.90 11.33
C GLN A 116 37.73 -37.87 10.26
N ILE A 117 37.09 -38.32 9.18
CA ILE A 117 36.61 -37.43 8.11
C ILE A 117 35.52 -36.48 8.62
N GLU A 118 34.62 -36.92 9.51
CA GLU A 118 33.63 -36.04 10.15
C GLU A 118 34.30 -34.88 10.90
N GLN A 119 35.37 -35.15 11.64
CA GLN A 119 36.14 -34.12 12.35
C GLN A 119 36.89 -33.18 11.40
N GLU A 120 37.47 -33.70 10.32
CA GLU A 120 38.15 -32.89 9.31
C GLU A 120 37.16 -31.93 8.60
N ILE A 121 35.95 -32.41 8.27
CA ILE A 121 34.88 -31.59 7.69
C ILE A 121 34.46 -30.50 8.67
N LEU A 122 34.22 -30.86 9.94
CA LEU A 122 33.82 -29.91 10.98
C LEU A 122 34.87 -28.81 11.15
N ALA A 123 36.14 -29.18 11.36
CA ALA A 123 37.23 -28.23 11.53
C ALA A 123 37.39 -27.30 10.32
N SER A 124 37.25 -27.82 9.09
CA SER A 124 37.29 -27.01 7.87
C SER A 124 36.12 -26.04 7.78
N SER A 125 34.90 -26.48 8.12
CA SER A 125 33.72 -25.62 8.13
C SER A 125 33.82 -24.49 9.17
N GLU A 126 34.28 -24.79 10.38
CA GLU A 126 34.48 -23.78 11.44
C GLU A 126 35.53 -22.74 11.04
N GLN A 127 36.61 -23.15 10.37
CA GLN A 127 37.61 -22.21 9.83
C GLN A 127 37.02 -21.31 8.74
N TYR A 128 36.16 -21.85 7.88
CA TYR A 128 35.47 -21.05 6.88
C TYR A 128 34.50 -20.05 7.52
N ASP A 129 33.74 -20.46 8.54
CA ASP A 129 32.84 -19.59 9.30
C ASP A 129 33.59 -18.41 9.92
N LEU A 130 34.76 -18.64 10.51
CA LEU A 130 35.63 -17.57 11.01
C LEU A 130 36.10 -16.65 9.89
N LYS A 131 36.46 -17.19 8.72
CA LYS A 131 36.90 -16.42 7.56
C LYS A 131 35.81 -15.49 7.02
N VAL A 132 34.55 -15.93 7.03
CA VAL A 132 33.42 -15.15 6.52
C VAL A 132 32.70 -14.32 7.58
N LYS A 133 33.08 -14.42 8.86
CA LYS A 133 32.42 -13.73 9.97
C LYS A 133 32.20 -12.23 9.74
N ASN A 134 33.22 -11.51 9.27
CA ASN A 134 33.10 -10.07 8.99
C ASN A 134 32.07 -9.78 7.87
N ILE A 135 31.99 -10.67 6.87
CA ILE A 135 31.02 -10.56 5.78
C ILE A 135 29.61 -10.80 6.32
N THR A 136 29.40 -11.86 7.11
CA THR A 136 28.09 -12.18 7.68
C THR A 136 27.61 -11.11 8.66
N ASP A 137 28.51 -10.56 9.48
CA ASP A 137 28.22 -9.42 10.37
C ASP A 137 27.74 -8.18 9.58
N ARG A 138 28.37 -7.88 8.43
CA ARG A 138 27.94 -6.79 7.55
C ARG A 138 26.60 -7.06 6.88
N ILE A 139 26.35 -8.29 6.43
CA ILE A 139 25.06 -8.70 5.88
C ILE A 139 23.95 -8.51 6.93
N ASN A 140 24.22 -8.89 8.18
CA ASN A 140 23.29 -8.71 9.29
C ASN A 140 23.02 -7.23 9.56
N GLN A 141 24.06 -6.39 9.58
CA GLN A 141 23.89 -4.95 9.74
C GLN A 141 23.08 -4.32 8.60
N ILE A 142 23.35 -4.70 7.35
CA ILE A 142 22.57 -4.23 6.18
C ILE A 142 21.12 -4.67 6.31
N THR A 143 20.86 -5.91 6.71
CA THR A 143 19.50 -6.44 6.91
C THR A 143 18.75 -5.62 7.96
N LYS A 144 19.37 -5.37 9.12
CA LYS A 144 18.79 -4.53 10.19
C LYS A 144 18.53 -3.09 9.74
N ASN A 145 19.45 -2.51 8.96
CA ASN A 145 19.27 -1.17 8.39
C ASN A 145 18.09 -1.16 7.41
N ASN A 146 17.92 -2.21 6.60
CA ASN A 146 16.84 -2.35 5.64
C ASN A 146 15.47 -2.46 6.31
N GLU A 147 15.38 -3.23 7.41
CA GLU A 147 14.19 -3.32 8.25
C GLU A 147 13.85 -1.96 8.87
N THR A 148 14.85 -1.28 9.43
CA THR A 148 14.68 0.07 10.00
C THR A 148 14.19 1.07 8.95
N LEU A 149 14.80 1.06 7.76
CA LEU A 149 14.41 1.91 6.65
C LEU A 149 12.98 1.62 6.19
N THR A 150 12.59 0.35 6.11
CA THR A 150 11.22 -0.07 5.78
C THR A 150 10.21 0.47 6.79
N ASN A 151 10.50 0.31 8.08
CA ASN A 151 9.62 0.78 9.15
C ASN A 151 9.47 2.31 9.11
N LEU A 152 10.58 3.04 9.01
CA LEU A 152 10.58 4.50 8.93
C LEU A 152 9.87 5.00 7.68
N TYR A 153 10.07 4.34 6.54
CA TYR A 153 9.46 4.74 5.28
C TYR A 153 7.95 4.50 5.29
N THR A 154 7.50 3.35 5.79
CA THR A 154 6.08 3.06 5.99
C THR A 154 5.42 4.08 6.93
N ALA A 155 6.05 4.37 8.07
CA ALA A 155 5.55 5.39 8.99
C ALA A 155 5.51 6.80 8.35
N PHE A 156 6.50 7.12 7.52
CA PHE A 156 6.54 8.37 6.77
C PHE A 156 5.36 8.49 5.79
N LYS A 157 5.10 7.44 5.00
CA LYS A 157 3.94 7.40 4.07
C LYS A 157 2.63 7.63 4.83
N ILE A 158 2.38 6.86 5.90
CA ILE A 158 1.17 6.99 6.73
C ILE A 158 1.00 8.43 7.24
N ARG A 159 2.05 9.01 7.83
CA ARG A 159 1.99 10.38 8.35
C ARG A 159 1.73 11.43 7.27
N LYS A 160 2.22 11.19 6.05
CA LYS A 160 1.97 12.07 4.91
C LYS A 160 0.56 11.95 4.37
N THR A 161 -0.05 10.77 4.45
CA THR A 161 -1.41 10.56 3.92
C THR A 161 -2.52 10.89 4.92
N LEU A 162 -2.25 10.86 6.23
CA LEU A 162 -3.27 11.14 7.26
C LEU A 162 -4.02 12.47 7.04
N PRO A 163 -3.35 13.61 6.76
CA PRO A 163 -4.06 14.87 6.52
C PRO A 163 -4.99 14.84 5.31
N GLU A 164 -4.62 14.12 4.25
CA GLU A 164 -5.48 13.98 3.05
C GLU A 164 -6.70 13.10 3.33
N ILE A 165 -6.51 12.04 4.14
CA ILE A 165 -7.62 11.20 4.62
C ILE A 165 -8.60 12.05 5.45
N GLU A 166 -8.08 12.86 6.37
CA GLU A 166 -8.91 13.76 7.18
C GLU A 166 -9.61 14.81 6.29
N LYS A 167 -8.93 15.36 5.28
CA LYS A 167 -9.53 16.28 4.30
C LYS A 167 -10.70 15.62 3.58
N TYR A 168 -10.54 14.37 3.13
CA TYR A 168 -11.61 13.62 2.47
C TYR A 168 -12.81 13.41 3.40
N GLN A 169 -12.57 12.99 4.65
CA GLN A 169 -13.62 12.75 5.64
C GLN A 169 -14.41 14.04 5.95
N ASN A 170 -13.71 15.17 6.07
CA ASN A 170 -14.33 16.46 6.33
C ASN A 170 -15.10 17.00 5.12
N ALA A 171 -14.64 16.71 3.90
CA ALA A 171 -15.34 17.06 2.65
C ALA A 171 -16.58 16.19 2.40
N HIS A 172 -16.64 14.99 2.99
CA HIS A 172 -17.73 14.02 2.84
C HIS A 172 -18.41 13.70 4.18
N PRO A 173 -19.02 14.69 4.87
CA PRO A 173 -19.64 14.45 6.17
C PRO A 173 -20.85 13.52 6.05
N LEU A 174 -20.83 12.43 6.82
CA LEU A 174 -21.94 11.50 6.91
C LEU A 174 -23.02 12.07 7.85
N LYS A 175 -24.17 12.46 7.30
CA LYS A 175 -25.33 12.92 8.07
C LYS A 175 -26.33 11.79 8.28
N THR A 176 -26.91 11.71 9.47
CA THR A 176 -27.88 10.65 9.81
C THR A 176 -29.31 10.97 9.38
N ASP A 177 -29.65 12.25 9.15
CA ASP A 177 -31.01 12.69 8.85
C ASP A 177 -31.68 11.87 7.73
N SER A 178 -30.93 11.56 6.67
CA SER A 178 -31.42 10.74 5.57
C SER A 178 -31.67 9.29 6.01
N LEU A 179 -30.74 8.70 6.78
CA LEU A 179 -30.86 7.35 7.33
C LEU A 179 -32.04 7.23 8.28
N ASP A 180 -32.24 8.20 9.17
CA ASP A 180 -33.36 8.24 10.12
C ASP A 180 -34.70 8.31 9.39
N SER A 181 -34.76 9.07 8.29
CA SER A 181 -35.93 9.10 7.41
C SER A 181 -36.19 7.74 6.74
N PHE A 182 -35.13 7.03 6.32
CA PHE A 182 -35.25 5.70 5.73
C PHE A 182 -35.72 4.66 6.76
N ILE A 183 -35.14 4.67 7.96
CA ILE A 183 -35.53 3.79 9.08
C ILE A 183 -37.00 4.00 9.42
N SER A 184 -37.44 5.26 9.52
CA SER A 184 -38.83 5.59 9.84
C SER A 184 -39.81 5.05 8.80
N ARG A 185 -39.48 5.20 7.51
CA ARG A 185 -40.28 4.61 6.42
C ARG A 185 -40.32 3.08 6.49
N GLN A 186 -39.19 2.44 6.76
CA GLN A 186 -39.12 0.98 6.90
C GLN A 186 -39.97 0.49 8.09
N ASN A 187 -39.86 1.15 9.24
CA ASN A 187 -40.64 0.80 10.43
C ASN A 187 -42.15 0.90 10.18
N LYS A 188 -42.59 1.95 9.50
CA LYS A 188 -44.00 2.12 9.13
C LYS A 188 -44.50 0.96 8.25
N LEU A 189 -43.71 0.60 7.23
CA LEU A 189 -44.05 -0.52 6.34
C LEU A 189 -44.10 -1.86 7.10
N LEU A 190 -43.15 -2.10 8.01
CA LEU A 190 -43.15 -3.30 8.85
C LEU A 190 -44.40 -3.38 9.73
N GLU A 191 -44.84 -2.26 10.30
CA GLU A 191 -46.10 -2.21 11.07
C GLU A 191 -47.32 -2.46 10.20
N GLU A 192 -47.38 -1.90 8.98
CA GLU A 192 -48.46 -2.19 8.02
C GLU A 192 -48.54 -3.69 7.72
N LEU A 193 -47.40 -4.35 7.45
CA LEU A 193 -47.34 -5.78 7.16
C LEU A 193 -47.74 -6.67 8.35
N LYS A 194 -47.40 -6.29 9.59
CA LYS A 194 -47.81 -7.04 10.79
C LYS A 194 -49.32 -6.99 11.03
N ASN A 195 -49.98 -5.94 10.54
CA ASN A 195 -51.41 -5.71 10.74
C ASN A 195 -52.28 -6.29 9.61
N VAL A 196 -51.68 -6.92 8.60
CA VAL A 196 -52.40 -7.70 7.58
C VAL A 196 -52.88 -9.00 8.23
N LYS A 197 -54.18 -9.07 8.53
CA LYS A 197 -54.90 -10.30 8.86
C LYS A 197 -55.58 -10.88 7.62
#